data_AF-A0A7M2QVG0-F1
#
_entry.id   AF-A0A7M2QVG0-F1
#
_cell.length_a   1.000
_cell.length_b   1.000
_cell.length_c   1.000
_cell.angle_alpha   90.00
_cell.angle_beta   90.00
_cell.angle_gamma   90.00
#
_symmetry.space_group_name_H-M   'P 1'
#
loop_
_entity.id
_entity.type
_entity.pdbx_description
1 polymer ?
#
loop_
_entity_poly.entity_id
_entity_poly.type
_entity_poly.pdbx_seq_one_letter_code
_entity_poly.pdbx_strand_id
1 'polypeptide(L)'
;MKIEMEVKAFGEVEVQGAKDAFKGVELMSVHKLSKDTSIRELETLLSKLFEEVENGYKNPEQCVGKITIRAKKKNGEIVYLD
;
A
#
# COMPACT_ATOMS: atom_id res chain seq x y z
N MET A 1 -13.97 -9.96 3.97
CA MET A 1 -13.36 -8.70 4.45
C MET A 1 -12.51 -8.13 3.33
N LYS A 2 -12.90 -6.96 2.82
CA LYS A 2 -12.12 -6.20 1.86
C LYS A 2 -10.98 -5.48 2.54
N ILE A 3 -9.78 -5.73 2.05
CA ILE A 3 -8.55 -5.09 2.50
C ILE A 3 -7.96 -4.33 1.32
N GLU A 4 -7.69 -3.05 1.53
CA GLU A 4 -7.03 -2.20 0.55
C GLU A 4 -5.61 -1.94 1.04
N MET A 5 -4.63 -2.24 0.19
CA MET A 5 -3.22 -2.00 0.46
C MET A 5 -2.69 -1.01 -0.55
N GLU A 6 -1.88 -0.08 -0.07
CA GLU A 6 -1.31 0.99 -0.85
C GLU A 6 0.16 1.13 -0.47
N VAL A 7 1.04 1.24 -1.46
CA VAL A 7 2.43 1.64 -1.27
C VAL A 7 2.68 2.90 -2.09
N LYS A 8 3.19 3.94 -1.45
CA LYS A 8 3.62 5.18 -2.11
C LYS A 8 5.11 5.38 -1.93
N ALA A 9 5.79 5.64 -3.04
CA ALA A 9 7.17 6.07 -3.05
C ALA A 9 7.29 7.48 -3.63
N PHE A 10 8.14 8.31 -3.03
CA PHE A 10 8.40 9.66 -3.49
C PHE A 10 9.85 10.05 -3.23
N GLY A 11 10.45 10.80 -4.15
CA GLY A 11 11.77 11.39 -3.96
C GLY A 11 12.29 12.08 -5.22
N GLU A 12 13.46 12.69 -5.10
CA GLU A 12 14.15 13.32 -6.20
C GLU A 12 14.63 12.28 -7.25
N VAL A 13 14.69 12.71 -8.51
CA VAL A 13 15.22 11.94 -9.64
C VAL A 13 15.98 12.84 -10.60
N GLU A 14 17.03 12.30 -11.21
CA GLU A 14 17.71 12.98 -12.31
C GLU A 14 16.95 12.78 -13.62
N VAL A 15 16.51 13.89 -14.23
CA VAL A 15 15.87 13.90 -15.56
C VAL A 15 16.57 14.91 -16.44
N GLN A 16 17.04 14.47 -17.61
CA GLN A 16 17.75 15.34 -18.54
C GLN A 16 16.87 16.52 -18.95
N GLY A 17 17.33 17.74 -18.68
CA GLY A 17 16.62 18.98 -19.03
C GLY A 17 15.63 19.48 -17.97
N ALA A 18 15.50 18.80 -16.83
CA ALA A 18 14.73 19.29 -15.69
C ALA A 18 15.66 19.51 -14.47
N LYS A 19 15.47 20.63 -13.79
CA LYS A 19 16.04 20.86 -12.45
C LYS A 19 14.98 20.53 -11.41
N ASP A 20 15.42 20.02 -10.25
CA ASP A 20 14.57 19.72 -9.09
C ASP A 20 13.38 18.80 -9.47
N ALA A 21 13.67 17.72 -10.20
CA ALA A 21 12.66 16.79 -10.65
C ALA A 21 12.37 15.72 -9.58
N PHE A 22 11.09 15.45 -9.36
CA PHE A 22 10.63 14.46 -8.39
C PHE A 22 9.81 13.37 -9.07
N LYS A 23 9.92 12.13 -8.58
CA LYS A 23 9.10 11.01 -9.01
C LYS A 23 8.23 10.55 -7.86
N GLY A 24 6.94 10.43 -8.12
CA GLY A 24 5.98 9.74 -7.28
C GLY A 24 5.56 8.42 -7.93
N VAL A 25 5.48 7.35 -7.14
CA VAL A 25 4.89 6.07 -7.55
C VAL A 25 3.84 5.69 -6.52
N GLU A 26 2.69 5.23 -6.99
CA GLU A 26 1.61 4.72 -6.14
C GLU A 26 1.16 3.38 -6.71
N LEU A 27 1.16 2.35 -5.86
CA LEU A 27 0.64 1.03 -6.18
C LEU A 27 -0.46 0.68 -5.19
N MET A 28 -1.63 0.34 -5.70
CA MET A 28 -2.79 -0.05 -4.91
C MET A 28 -3.24 -1.46 -5.27
N SER A 29 -3.55 -2.27 -4.26
CA SER A 29 -4.15 -3.59 -4.42
C SER A 29 -5.33 -3.78 -3.47
N VAL A 30 -6.29 -4.59 -3.92
CA VAL A 30 -7.51 -4.88 -3.16
C VAL A 30 -7.63 -6.38 -3.03
N HIS A 31 -7.78 -6.85 -1.81
CA HIS A 31 -7.89 -8.27 -1.48
C HIS A 31 -9.22 -8.55 -0.79
N LYS A 32 -9.81 -9.71 -1.12
CA LYS A 32 -10.91 -10.29 -0.33
C LYS A 32 -10.32 -11.40 0.53
N LEU A 33 -10.22 -11.13 1.83
CA LEU A 33 -9.57 -12.03 2.79
C LEU A 33 -10.55 -12.53 3.85
N SER A 34 -10.18 -13.64 4.49
CA SER A 34 -10.89 -14.18 5.65
C SER A 34 -10.77 -13.22 6.84
N LYS A 35 -11.70 -13.33 7.79
CA LYS A 35 -11.58 -12.61 9.08
C LYS A 35 -10.48 -13.19 9.97
N ASP A 36 -10.05 -14.42 9.69
CA ASP A 36 -8.99 -15.10 10.43
C ASP A 36 -7.59 -14.74 9.93
N THR A 37 -7.50 -13.92 8.87
CA THR A 37 -6.21 -13.44 8.36
C THR A 37 -5.47 -12.66 9.44
N SER A 38 -4.26 -13.13 9.73
CA SER A 38 -3.36 -12.55 10.71
C SER A 38 -2.68 -11.28 10.19
N ILE A 39 -2.20 -10.45 11.12
CA ILE A 39 -1.41 -9.25 10.78
C ILE A 39 -0.17 -9.63 9.94
N ARG A 40 0.49 -10.75 10.28
CA ARG A 40 1.67 -11.24 9.56
C ARG A 40 1.40 -11.57 8.09
N GLU A 41 0.23 -12.14 7.79
CA GLU A 41 -0.17 -12.40 6.41
C GLU A 41 -0.40 -11.08 5.65
N LEU A 42 -0.96 -10.06 6.30
CA LEU A 42 -1.11 -8.73 5.71
C LEU A 42 0.25 -8.05 5.46
N GLU A 43 1.18 -8.16 6.40
CA GLU A 43 2.57 -7.69 6.24
C GLU A 43 3.26 -8.37 5.07
N THR A 44 3.04 -9.68 4.89
CA THR A 44 3.60 -10.45 3.77
C THR A 44 3.06 -9.96 2.42
N LEU A 45 1.76 -9.64 2.35
CA LEU A 45 1.15 -9.07 1.15
C LEU A 45 1.67 -7.65 0.87
N LEU A 46 1.79 -6.83 1.90
CA LEU A 46 2.31 -5.47 1.77
C LEU A 46 3.79 -5.45 1.36
N SER A 47 4.61 -6.36 1.89
CA SER A 47 6.03 -6.53 1.50
C SER A 47 6.18 -6.78 0.00
N LYS A 48 5.31 -7.60 -0.58
CA LYS A 48 5.31 -7.83 -2.04
C LYS A 48 5.01 -6.55 -2.82
N LEU A 49 4.12 -5.69 -2.33
CA LEU A 49 3.86 -4.39 -2.97
C LEU A 49 5.07 -3.46 -2.86
N PHE A 50 5.81 -3.48 -1.75
CA PHE A 50 7.06 -2.75 -1.62
C PHE A 50 8.09 -3.22 -2.65
N GLU A 51 8.29 -4.53 -2.78
CA GLU A 51 9.21 -5.12 -3.76
C GLU A 51 8.88 -4.68 -5.19
N GLU A 52 7.59 -4.67 -5.57
CA GLU A 52 7.15 -4.19 -6.89
C GLU A 52 7.46 -2.70 -7.12
N VAL A 53 7.27 -1.85 -6.11
CA VAL A 53 7.60 -0.42 -6.19
C VAL A 53 9.12 -0.22 -6.29
N GLU A 54 9.90 -0.95 -5.49
CA GLU A 54 11.37 -0.86 -5.46
C GLU A 54 12.02 -1.36 -6.76
N ASN A 55 11.41 -2.35 -7.42
CA ASN A 55 11.84 -2.80 -8.75
C ASN A 55 11.76 -1.68 -9.80
N GLY A 56 10.76 -0.78 -9.70
CA GLY A 56 10.53 0.33 -10.62
C GLY A 56 11.09 1.68 -10.17
N TYR A 57 11.46 1.83 -8.90
CA TYR A 57 12.00 3.05 -8.33
C TYR A 57 12.99 2.75 -7.20
N LYS A 58 14.28 2.78 -7.54
CA LYS A 58 15.37 2.52 -6.59
C LYS A 58 15.59 3.72 -5.66
N ASN A 59 15.68 3.45 -4.37
CA ASN A 59 16.05 4.39 -3.30
C ASN A 59 15.20 5.69 -3.28
N PRO A 60 13.87 5.62 -3.23
CA PRO A 60 13.06 6.80 -2.98
C PRO A 60 13.36 7.38 -1.60
N GLU A 61 13.24 8.69 -1.44
CA GLU A 61 13.40 9.36 -0.13
C GLU A 61 12.35 8.88 0.88
N GLN A 62 11.14 8.61 0.39
CA GLN A 62 10.04 8.09 1.17
C GLN A 62 9.45 6.88 0.46
N CYS A 63 9.24 5.79 1.20
CA CYS A 63 8.47 4.64 0.74
C CYS A 63 7.60 4.17 1.90
N VAL A 64 6.28 4.32 1.78
CA VAL A 64 5.33 4.07 2.87
C VAL A 64 4.21 3.15 2.41
N GLY A 65 3.81 2.26 3.31
CA GLY A 65 2.73 1.31 3.09
C GLY A 65 1.53 1.62 3.99
N LYS A 66 0.33 1.41 3.47
CA LYS A 66 -0.92 1.60 4.20
C LYS A 66 -1.83 0.41 3.96
N ILE A 67 -2.37 -0.14 5.06
CA ILE A 67 -3.39 -1.18 5.03
C ILE A 67 -4.69 -0.57 5.57
N THR A 68 -5.76 -0.68 4.79
CA THR A 68 -7.09 -0.16 5.17
C THR A 68 -8.07 -1.30 5.29
N ILE A 69 -8.68 -1.43 6.47
CA ILE A 69 -9.82 -2.30 6.75
C ILE A 69 -11.03 -1.40 6.99
N ARG A 70 -12.10 -1.57 6.21
CA ARG A 70 -13.33 -0.82 6.44
C ARG A 70 -14.34 -1.69 7.16
N ALA A 71 -14.95 -1.13 8.21
CA ALA A 71 -16.01 -1.76 8.96
C ALA A 71 -17.11 -0.76 9.28
N LYS A 72 -18.30 -1.27 9.59
CA LYS A 72 -19.44 -0.49 10.08
C LYS A 72 -20.05 -1.15 11.29
N LYS A 73 -20.76 -0.38 12.10
CA LYS A 73 -21.56 -0.91 13.21
C LYS A 73 -22.94 -1.34 12.69
N LYS A 74 -23.38 -2.56 13.02
CA LYS A 74 -24.73 -3.06 12.72
C LYS A 74 -25.24 -3.82 13.94
N ASN A 75 -26.37 -3.39 14.50
CA ASN A 75 -27.00 -4.02 15.67
C ASN A 75 -26.06 -4.21 16.88
N GLY A 76 -25.15 -3.26 17.11
CA GLY A 76 -24.18 -3.35 18.20
C GLY A 76 -22.86 -4.04 17.84
N GLU A 77 -22.81 -4.76 16.72
CA GLU A 77 -21.65 -5.54 16.28
C GLU A 77 -20.84 -4.81 15.19
N ILE A 78 -19.54 -5.10 15.11
CA ILE A 78 -18.68 -4.65 14.01
C ILE A 78 -18.81 -5.62 12.84
N VAL A 79 -19.19 -5.08 11.68
CA VAL A 79 -19.28 -5.81 10.41
C VAL A 79 -18.29 -5.23 9.43
N TYR A 80 -17.33 -6.05 9.00
CA TYR A 80 -16.38 -5.69 7.95
C TYR A 80 -17.08 -5.57 6.60
N LEU A 81 -16.63 -4.62 5.77
CA LEU A 81 -17.11 -4.45 4.41
C LEU A 81 -16.42 -5.45 3.47
N ASP A 82 -17.09 -5.78 2.37
CA ASP A 82 -16.61 -6.68 1.30
C ASP A 82 -16.25 -5.94 0.00
#